data_AF-A0A938EZQ7-F1
#
_entry.id   AF-A0A938EZQ7-F1
#
_cell.length_a   1.000
_cell.length_b   1.000
_cell.length_c   1.000
_cell.angle_alpha   90.00
_cell.angle_beta   90.00
_cell.angle_gamma   90.00
#
_symmetry.space_group_name_H-M   'P 1'
#
loop_
_entity.id
_entity.type
_entity.pdbx_description
1 polymer ?
#
loop_
_entity_poly.entity_id
_entity_poly.type
_entity_poly.pdbx_seq_one_letter_code
_entity_poly.pdbx_strand_id
1 'polypeptide(L)'
;MEIFEVYSDLGFTGSNLNRPALINMINDIKEKKLDLIISYKIDRLTRSPKDFYELIELFEKYNINFISVTERFDTSTPSGRLLRNIMLTFAQYERELISERTKDKMLQRAQKGMWNGGTVAFGYKSENKKLIINNSDAKIVQTIYEQYIFGINVANISRKTNLSKSRIFTILRNPIYIGKIKYDGKLLHGNHKAIISQELFDLAQQMHKKCFKKIRLNKSFLLSGLIRCKECNSYMTPSHTNKKQNGKTKRYLYYRCTSTLKKEWDYCSTKQVNANRLENYIFQNLERISLDKQYIDSLIFKLNFNKEDDLLGLEPSQLSLENVIISPEIFMHALQQFIKILPQKKGIEKSLWVKKFTKKV
;
A
#
# COMPACT_ATOMS: atom_id res chain seq x y z
N MET A 1 32.07 38.81 40.72
CA MET A 1 32.31 38.35 39.35
C MET A 1 33.73 38.65 39.00
N GLU A 2 34.46 37.64 38.53
CA GLU A 2 35.80 37.79 37.97
C GLU A 2 35.71 37.56 36.46
N ILE A 3 36.42 38.36 35.66
CA ILE A 3 36.35 38.27 34.20
C ILE A 3 37.31 37.17 33.76
N PHE A 4 36.76 36.05 33.28
CA PHE A 4 37.55 34.96 32.71
C PHE A 4 38.16 35.35 31.36
N GLU A 5 37.32 35.74 30.40
CA GLU A 5 37.77 36.09 29.04
C GLU A 5 36.77 37.02 28.33
N VAL A 6 37.25 37.77 27.32
CA VAL A 6 36.43 38.66 26.49
C VAL A 6 36.42 38.14 25.05
N TYR A 7 35.28 37.58 24.63
CA TYR A 7 35.09 37.07 23.27
C TYR A 7 34.62 38.20 22.33
N SER A 8 35.43 38.54 21.33
CA SER A 8 35.12 39.61 20.35
C SER A 8 35.36 39.15 18.92
N ASP A 9 34.34 39.26 18.06
CA ASP A 9 34.45 39.02 16.61
C ASP A 9 34.25 40.34 15.84
N LEU A 10 35.35 41.05 15.56
CA LEU A 10 35.30 42.24 14.70
C LEU A 10 35.16 41.80 13.22
N GLY A 11 34.16 42.33 12.53
CA GLY A 11 33.97 42.10 11.08
C GLY A 11 33.17 40.85 10.69
N PHE A 12 32.65 40.07 11.65
CA PHE A 12 31.81 38.89 11.36
C PHE A 12 30.32 39.22 11.36
N THR A 13 29.56 38.57 10.47
CA THR A 13 28.10 38.76 10.41
C THR A 13 27.41 38.05 11.58
N GLY A 14 26.54 38.76 12.33
CA GLY A 14 25.74 38.17 13.41
C GLY A 14 24.59 37.25 12.96
N SER A 15 24.54 36.87 11.68
CA SER A 15 23.46 36.06 11.08
C SER A 15 23.72 34.55 11.09
N ASN A 16 24.93 34.11 11.48
CA ASN A 16 25.32 32.69 11.55
C ASN A 16 26.22 32.42 12.78
N LEU A 17 26.27 31.16 13.22
CA LEU A 17 27.11 30.68 14.34
C LEU A 17 28.59 30.46 14.00
N ASN A 18 29.00 30.58 12.73
CA ASN A 18 30.40 30.41 12.31
C ASN A 18 31.24 31.66 12.64
N ARG A 19 31.54 31.83 13.93
CA ARG A 19 32.27 32.98 14.47
C ARG A 19 33.39 32.48 15.37
N PRO A 20 34.68 32.82 15.11
CA PRO A 20 35.81 32.25 15.85
C PRO A 20 35.72 32.43 17.36
N ALA A 21 35.40 33.64 17.85
CA ALA A 21 35.30 33.92 19.28
C ALA A 21 34.07 33.25 19.90
N LEU A 22 32.95 33.18 19.17
CA LEU A 22 31.75 32.45 19.62
C LEU A 22 32.02 30.94 19.75
N ILE A 23 32.76 30.36 18.81
CA ILE A 23 33.15 28.95 18.85
C ILE A 23 34.08 28.67 20.02
N ASN A 24 35.05 29.55 20.28
CA ASN A 24 35.92 29.45 21.45
C ASN A 24 35.12 29.51 22.75
N MET A 25 34.20 30.47 22.88
CA MET A 25 33.27 30.55 24.00
C MET A 25 32.48 29.25 24.18
N ILE A 26 31.94 28.68 23.10
CA ILE A 26 31.22 27.39 23.14
C ILE A 26 32.11 26.24 23.63
N ASN A 27 33.40 26.24 23.28
CA ASN A 27 34.33 25.23 23.76
C ASN A 27 34.65 25.41 25.25
N ASP A 28 34.88 26.65 25.70
CA ASP A 28 35.13 26.95 27.12
C ASP A 28 33.91 26.63 28.00
N ILE A 29 32.70 26.82 27.47
CA ILE A 29 31.43 26.37 28.07
C ILE A 29 31.42 24.84 28.26
N LYS A 30 31.81 24.09 27.22
CA LYS A 30 31.85 22.62 27.27
C LYS A 30 32.90 22.10 28.25
N GLU A 31 34.01 22.83 28.38
CA GLU A 31 35.07 22.57 29.35
C GLU A 31 34.72 23.05 30.77
N LYS A 32 33.54 23.67 30.96
CA LYS A 32 33.04 24.20 32.24
C LYS A 32 33.97 25.23 32.89
N LYS A 33 34.62 26.06 32.08
CA LYS A 33 35.51 27.13 32.57
C LYS A 33 34.76 28.39 33.02
N LEU A 34 33.49 28.50 32.66
CA LEU A 34 32.66 29.67 32.94
C LEU A 34 31.21 29.27 33.21
N ASP A 35 30.55 30.08 34.03
CA ASP A 35 29.23 29.84 34.59
C ASP A 35 28.25 31.01 34.34
N LEU A 36 28.76 32.09 33.74
CA LEU A 36 27.98 33.26 33.35
C LEU A 36 28.50 33.90 32.05
N ILE A 37 27.58 34.25 31.16
CA ILE A 37 27.84 35.01 29.93
C ILE A 37 27.11 36.35 30.01
N ILE A 38 27.84 37.43 29.74
CA ILE A 38 27.30 38.80 29.73
C ILE A 38 27.45 39.37 28.32
N SER A 39 26.38 39.94 27.78
CA SER A 39 26.39 40.67 26.52
C SER A 39 25.79 42.06 26.69
N TYR A 40 26.27 43.04 25.91
CA TYR A 40 25.71 44.40 25.95
C TYR A 40 24.26 44.44 25.46
N LYS A 41 23.96 43.68 24.38
CA LYS A 41 22.66 43.52 23.71
C LYS A 41 22.55 42.11 23.15
N ILE A 42 21.34 41.55 23.06
CA ILE A 42 21.08 40.23 22.46
C ILE A 42 21.58 40.17 21.01
N ASP A 43 21.46 41.28 20.26
CA ASP A 43 21.90 41.40 18.86
C ASP A 43 23.42 41.23 18.65
N ARG A 44 24.23 41.31 19.73
CA ARG A 44 25.68 41.07 19.71
C ARG A 44 26.01 39.58 19.72
N LEU A 45 25.15 38.80 20.36
CA LEU A 45 25.28 37.35 20.41
C LEU A 45 24.84 36.77 19.07
N THR A 46 23.62 37.08 18.62
CA THR A 46 23.10 36.69 17.32
C THR A 46 21.89 37.51 16.90
N ARG A 47 21.72 37.68 15.59
CA ARG A 47 20.56 38.32 14.96
C ARG A 47 19.51 37.31 14.47
N SER A 48 19.83 36.01 14.51
CA SER A 48 18.93 34.91 14.15
C SER A 48 18.20 34.43 15.40
N PRO A 49 16.85 34.52 15.47
CA PRO A 49 16.09 33.98 16.60
C PRO A 49 16.32 32.48 16.81
N LYS A 50 16.57 31.73 15.72
CA LYS A 50 16.91 30.31 15.75
C LYS A 50 18.26 30.06 16.42
N ASP A 51 19.27 30.82 16.04
CA ASP A 51 20.63 30.68 16.60
C ASP A 51 20.64 31.11 18.06
N PHE A 52 19.84 32.12 18.43
CA PHE A 52 19.69 32.55 19.82
C PHE A 52 19.13 31.40 20.66
N TYR A 53 18.11 30.72 20.15
CA TYR A 53 17.54 29.56 20.81
C TYR A 53 18.56 28.42 20.99
N GLU A 54 19.31 28.06 19.95
CA GLU A 54 20.34 27.01 20.03
C GLU A 54 21.41 27.35 21.08
N LEU A 55 21.78 28.62 21.22
CA LEU A 55 22.71 29.08 22.24
C LEU A 55 22.12 29.03 23.65
N ILE A 56 20.85 29.44 23.84
CA ILE A 56 20.18 29.35 25.15
C ILE A 56 20.01 27.90 25.62
N GLU A 57 19.62 26.97 24.74
CA GLU A 57 19.58 25.54 25.07
C GLU A 57 20.95 25.01 25.47
N LEU A 58 22.01 25.43 24.77
CA LEU A 58 23.37 25.07 25.13
C LEU A 58 23.72 25.59 26.53
N PHE A 59 23.43 26.85 26.82
CA PHE A 59 23.73 27.44 28.13
C PHE A 59 22.99 26.71 29.25
N GLU A 60 21.70 26.40 29.09
CA GLU A 60 20.94 25.62 30.07
C GLU A 60 21.52 24.21 30.27
N LYS A 61 21.88 23.52 29.18
CA LYS A 61 22.48 22.17 29.25
C LYS A 61 23.76 22.14 30.08
N TYR A 62 24.55 23.20 30.02
CA TYR A 62 25.80 23.34 30.79
C TYR A 62 25.62 24.16 32.07
N ASN A 63 24.39 24.52 32.43
CA ASN A 63 24.03 25.29 33.63
C ASN A 63 24.72 26.67 33.70
N ILE A 64 24.80 27.35 32.56
CA ILE A 64 25.40 28.67 32.38
C ILE A 64 24.30 29.71 32.33
N ASN A 65 24.48 30.77 33.12
CA ASN A 65 23.57 31.90 33.12
C ASN A 65 23.89 32.86 31.97
N PHE A 66 22.87 33.51 31.42
CA PHE A 66 23.05 34.52 30.36
C PHE A 66 22.34 35.82 30.74
N ILE A 67 23.09 36.93 30.67
CA ILE A 67 22.60 38.27 30.97
C ILE A 67 22.82 39.19 29.77
N SER A 68 21.76 39.88 29.34
CA SER A 68 21.87 41.06 28.47
C SER A 68 21.73 42.34 29.28
N VAL A 69 22.74 43.22 29.18
CA VAL A 69 22.85 44.46 29.99
C VAL A 69 21.77 45.48 29.64
N THR A 70 21.49 45.70 28.36
CA THR A 70 20.57 46.76 27.93
C THR A 70 19.10 46.33 27.89
N GLU A 71 18.80 45.07 27.60
CA GLU A 71 17.42 44.57 27.53
C GLU A 71 16.88 44.04 28.87
N ARG A 72 17.68 44.08 29.95
CA ARG A 72 17.39 43.44 31.26
C ARG A 72 16.85 42.01 31.08
N PHE A 73 17.42 41.28 30.12
CA PHE A 73 16.99 39.93 29.79
C PHE A 73 17.80 38.94 30.64
N ASP A 74 17.11 38.35 31.61
CA ASP A 74 17.64 37.30 32.47
C ASP A 74 16.73 36.07 32.34
N THR A 75 17.28 34.99 31.78
CA THR A 75 16.58 33.73 31.56
C THR A 75 16.17 33.02 32.85
N SER A 76 16.69 33.43 34.01
CA SER A 76 16.27 32.95 35.32
C SER A 76 14.98 33.60 35.85
N THR A 77 14.56 34.72 35.27
CA THR A 77 13.35 35.48 35.70
C THR A 77 12.08 35.02 34.99
N PRO A 78 10.88 35.17 35.60
CA PRO A 78 9.60 34.84 34.94
C PRO A 78 9.38 35.54 33.59
N SER A 79 9.74 36.83 33.49
CA SER A 79 9.62 37.61 32.24
C SER A 79 10.62 37.16 31.17
N GLY A 80 11.86 36.81 31.55
CA GLY A 80 12.84 36.23 30.63
C GLY A 80 12.42 34.86 30.11
N ARG A 81 11.84 34.01 30.98
CA ARG A 81 11.25 32.72 30.58
C ARG A 81 10.06 32.88 29.63
N LEU A 82 9.22 33.90 29.81
CA LEU A 82 8.10 34.19 28.90
C LEU A 82 8.61 34.57 27.50
N LEU A 83 9.53 35.53 27.41
CA LEU A 83 10.08 35.97 26.13
C LEU A 83 10.86 34.84 25.42
N ARG A 84 11.55 33.96 26.17
CA ARG A 84 12.13 32.72 25.64
C ARG A 84 11.08 31.82 24.97
N ASN A 85 9.96 31.56 25.64
CA ASN A 85 8.90 30.72 25.08
C ASN A 85 8.28 31.34 23.83
N ILE A 86 8.09 32.66 23.80
CA ILE A 86 7.63 33.40 22.62
C ILE A 86 8.62 33.22 21.46
N MET A 87 9.92 33.37 21.70
CA MET A 87 10.96 33.15 20.67
C MET A 87 10.97 31.72 20.15
N LEU A 88 10.74 30.71 21.02
CA LEU A 88 10.60 29.32 20.61
C LEU A 88 9.40 29.12 19.67
N THR A 89 8.24 29.70 20.02
CA THR A 89 7.04 29.64 19.17
C THR A 89 7.30 30.29 17.81
N PHE A 90 7.98 31.44 17.76
CA PHE A 90 8.35 32.08 16.50
C PHE A 90 9.34 31.26 15.67
N ALA A 91 10.35 30.64 16.29
CA ALA A 91 11.31 29.79 15.59
C ALA A 91 10.66 28.51 15.03
N GLN A 92 9.63 28.00 15.70
CA GLN A 92 8.81 26.90 15.17
C GLN A 92 7.92 27.38 14.02
N TYR A 93 7.24 28.51 14.18
CA TYR A 93 6.40 29.12 13.15
C TYR A 93 7.17 29.40 11.86
N GLU A 94 8.38 29.98 11.93
CA GLU A 94 9.24 30.20 10.76
C GLU A 94 9.62 28.89 10.06
N ARG A 95 9.92 27.82 10.81
CA ARG A 95 10.20 26.50 10.22
C ARG A 95 8.99 25.94 9.47
N GLU A 96 7.80 26.11 10.02
CA GLU A 96 6.55 25.68 9.39
C GLU A 96 6.26 26.50 8.12
N LEU A 97 6.41 27.82 8.17
CA LEU A 97 6.30 28.71 7.01
C LEU A 97 7.31 28.35 5.90
N ILE A 98 8.56 28.05 6.23
CA ILE A 98 9.58 27.62 5.25
C ILE A 98 9.17 26.30 4.60
N SER A 99 8.61 25.37 5.39
CA SER A 99 8.12 24.08 4.89
C SER A 99 6.97 24.29 3.89
N GLU A 100 5.99 25.12 4.23
CA GLU A 100 4.87 25.49 3.34
C GLU A 100 5.37 26.13 2.04
N ARG A 101 6.21 27.16 2.14
CA ARG A 101 6.79 27.82 0.95
C ARG A 101 7.61 26.86 0.09
N THR A 102 8.29 25.90 0.70
CA THR A 102 9.06 24.88 -0.03
C THR A 102 8.13 23.92 -0.76
N LYS A 103 7.04 23.47 -0.13
CA LYS A 103 6.01 22.66 -0.79
C LYS A 103 5.41 23.38 -1.99
N ASP A 104 5.08 24.67 -1.84
CA ASP A 104 4.55 25.49 -2.94
C ASP A 104 5.55 25.61 -4.08
N LYS A 105 6.82 25.88 -3.78
CA LYS A 105 7.89 25.89 -4.78
C LYS A 105 8.03 24.55 -5.49
N MET A 106 7.94 23.44 -4.76
CA MET A 106 8.01 22.09 -5.35
C MET A 106 6.79 21.81 -6.23
N LEU A 107 5.59 22.20 -5.82
CA LEU A 107 4.37 22.06 -6.59
C LEU A 107 4.44 22.87 -7.89
N GLN A 108 4.86 24.14 -7.82
CA GLN A 108 5.08 24.98 -8.99
C GLN A 108 6.14 24.39 -9.94
N ARG A 109 7.24 23.84 -9.40
CA ARG A 109 8.25 23.16 -10.20
C ARG A 109 7.70 21.92 -10.90
N ALA A 110 6.90 21.12 -10.20
CA ALA A 110 6.24 19.95 -10.79
C ALA A 110 5.24 20.35 -11.88
N GLN A 111 4.48 21.44 -11.69
CA GLN A 111 3.58 22.00 -12.70
C GLN A 111 4.34 22.48 -13.94
N LYS A 112 5.54 23.04 -13.76
CA LYS A 112 6.48 23.37 -14.84
C LYS A 112 7.18 22.12 -15.44
N GLY A 113 6.76 20.92 -15.06
CA GLY A 113 7.32 19.65 -15.55
C GLY A 113 8.74 19.34 -15.11
N MET A 114 9.26 20.04 -14.09
CA MET A 114 10.61 19.80 -13.58
C MET A 114 10.65 18.61 -12.64
N TRP A 115 11.79 17.91 -12.63
CA TRP A 115 12.03 16.86 -11.65
C TRP A 115 12.39 17.46 -10.29
N ASN A 116 11.66 17.05 -9.25
CA ASN A 116 11.83 17.54 -7.88
C ASN A 116 12.87 16.77 -7.07
N GLY A 117 13.55 15.78 -7.66
CA GLY A 117 14.57 14.96 -7.00
C GLY A 117 14.03 13.61 -6.50
N GLY A 118 14.88 12.88 -5.76
CA GLY A 118 14.60 11.53 -5.28
C GLY A 118 15.18 10.43 -6.18
N THR A 119 14.76 9.18 -5.95
CA THR A 119 15.25 8.04 -6.71
C THR A 119 14.79 8.11 -8.16
N VAL A 120 15.75 8.08 -9.09
CA VAL A 120 15.49 8.18 -10.52
C VAL A 120 14.90 6.88 -11.06
N ALA A 121 13.89 6.99 -11.93
CA ALA A 121 13.30 5.85 -12.60
C ALA A 121 14.32 5.16 -13.52
N PHE A 122 14.34 3.82 -13.51
CA PHE A 122 15.22 3.04 -14.37
C PHE A 122 15.01 3.39 -15.85
N GLY A 123 16.07 3.61 -16.64
CA GLY A 123 15.95 4.18 -17.99
C GLY A 123 16.30 5.67 -18.09
N TYR A 124 16.35 6.36 -16.95
CA TYR A 124 16.70 7.78 -16.87
C TYR A 124 17.92 8.01 -15.95
N LYS A 125 18.61 9.13 -16.18
CA LYS A 125 19.62 9.72 -15.30
C LYS A 125 19.20 11.14 -14.95
N SER A 126 19.52 11.60 -13.75
CA SER A 126 19.26 12.98 -13.34
C SER A 126 20.53 13.80 -13.51
N GLU A 127 20.52 14.73 -14.46
CA GLU A 127 21.57 15.74 -14.64
C GLU A 127 20.95 17.13 -14.50
N ASN A 128 21.53 17.98 -13.65
CA ASN A 128 21.04 19.35 -13.41
C ASN A 128 19.53 19.44 -13.09
N LYS A 129 19.01 18.47 -12.31
CA LYS A 129 17.58 18.33 -11.98
C LYS A 129 16.66 18.14 -13.19
N LYS A 130 17.20 17.63 -14.30
CA LYS A 130 16.46 17.17 -15.48
C LYS A 130 16.66 15.67 -15.68
N LEU A 131 15.60 14.98 -16.09
CA LEU A 131 15.68 13.56 -16.41
C LEU A 131 16.09 13.41 -17.88
N ILE A 132 17.25 12.79 -18.09
CA ILE A 132 17.82 12.49 -19.39
C ILE A 132 17.75 10.97 -19.60
N ILE A 133 17.42 10.55 -20.82
CA ILE A 133 17.32 9.13 -21.16
C ILE A 133 18.71 8.49 -21.14
N ASN A 134 18.86 7.38 -20.42
CA ASN A 134 20.01 6.50 -20.56
C ASN A 134 19.72 5.46 -21.64
N ASN A 135 20.38 5.54 -22.79
CA ASN A 135 20.09 4.72 -23.96
C ASN A 135 20.18 3.19 -23.71
N SER A 136 21.10 2.73 -22.85
CA SER A 136 21.20 1.30 -22.52
C SER A 136 19.97 0.80 -21.78
N ASP A 137 19.57 1.53 -20.75
CA ASP A 137 18.52 1.14 -19.82
C ASP A 137 17.14 1.38 -20.45
N ALA A 138 17.01 2.41 -21.28
CA ALA A 138 15.80 2.72 -22.02
C ALA A 138 15.43 1.61 -23.03
N LYS A 139 16.43 1.01 -23.71
CA LYS A 139 16.20 -0.17 -24.57
C LYS A 139 15.64 -1.35 -23.78
N ILE A 140 16.13 -1.56 -22.54
CA ILE A 140 15.61 -2.61 -21.65
C ILE A 140 14.14 -2.30 -21.30
N VAL A 141 13.82 -1.06 -20.98
CA VAL A 141 12.43 -0.64 -20.70
C VAL A 141 11.53 -0.89 -21.91
N GLN A 142 11.94 -0.50 -23.12
CA GLN A 142 11.20 -0.78 -24.36
C GLN A 142 10.96 -2.28 -24.56
N THR A 143 12.02 -3.08 -24.40
CA THR A 143 11.96 -4.54 -24.48
C THR A 143 10.96 -5.13 -23.47
N ILE A 144 10.88 -4.59 -22.25
CA ILE A 144 9.92 -5.02 -21.23
C ILE A 144 8.48 -4.76 -21.69
N TYR A 145 8.19 -3.56 -22.17
CA TYR A 145 6.85 -3.20 -22.64
C TYR A 145 6.42 -4.05 -23.83
N GLU A 146 7.28 -4.19 -24.84
CA GLU A 146 7.03 -5.02 -26.02
C GLU A 146 6.74 -6.48 -25.64
N GLN A 147 7.64 -7.12 -24.89
CA GLN A 147 7.46 -8.53 -24.50
C GLN A 147 6.21 -8.74 -23.64
N TYR A 148 5.88 -7.78 -22.79
CA TYR A 148 4.68 -7.85 -21.97
C TYR A 148 3.41 -7.76 -22.81
N ILE A 149 3.37 -6.87 -23.81
CA ILE A 149 2.25 -6.71 -24.76
C ILE A 149 2.11 -7.96 -25.64
N PHE A 150 3.21 -8.58 -26.06
CA PHE A 150 3.20 -9.88 -26.75
C PHE A 150 2.75 -11.06 -25.86
N GLY A 151 2.43 -10.82 -24.59
CA GLY A 151 1.89 -11.83 -23.68
C GLY A 151 2.94 -12.76 -23.06
N ILE A 152 4.23 -12.40 -23.15
CA ILE A 152 5.30 -13.17 -22.53
C ILE A 152 5.17 -13.08 -21.00
N ASN A 153 5.34 -14.22 -20.33
CA ASN A 153 5.26 -14.28 -18.88
C ASN A 153 6.34 -13.39 -18.24
N VAL A 154 5.97 -12.57 -17.26
CA VAL A 154 6.88 -11.70 -16.49
C VAL A 154 8.07 -12.47 -15.89
N ALA A 155 7.92 -13.75 -15.58
CA ALA A 155 9.03 -14.60 -15.14
C ALA A 155 10.10 -14.84 -16.22
N ASN A 156 9.72 -14.89 -17.49
CA ASN A 156 10.66 -15.00 -18.62
C ASN A 156 11.31 -13.65 -18.89
N ILE A 157 10.54 -12.56 -18.84
CA ILE A 157 11.04 -11.19 -18.99
C ILE A 157 12.12 -10.93 -17.91
N SER A 158 11.83 -11.28 -16.66
CA SER A 158 12.74 -11.17 -15.51
C SER A 158 14.07 -11.87 -15.75
N ARG A 159 14.06 -13.08 -16.32
CA ARG A 159 15.28 -13.83 -16.66
C ARG A 159 16.08 -13.16 -17.77
N LYS A 160 15.41 -12.61 -18.78
CA LYS A 160 16.07 -11.97 -19.93
C LYS A 160 16.66 -10.60 -19.60
N THR A 161 15.99 -9.82 -18.76
CA THR A 161 16.44 -8.45 -18.41
C THR A 161 17.25 -8.39 -17.11
N ASN A 162 17.42 -9.52 -16.42
CA ASN A 162 18.05 -9.60 -15.09
C ASN A 162 17.43 -8.64 -14.05
N LEU A 163 16.12 -8.42 -14.13
CA LEU A 163 15.38 -7.56 -13.20
C LEU A 163 14.38 -8.38 -12.40
N SER A 164 14.15 -8.00 -11.14
CA SER A 164 13.15 -8.67 -10.31
C SER A 164 11.73 -8.46 -10.85
N LYS A 165 10.84 -9.44 -10.63
CA LYS A 165 9.43 -9.37 -11.06
C LYS A 165 8.74 -8.11 -10.51
N SER A 166 9.00 -7.77 -9.24
CA SER A 166 8.44 -6.57 -8.60
C SER A 166 8.89 -5.30 -9.32
N ARG A 167 10.19 -5.21 -9.66
CA ARG A 167 10.73 -4.05 -10.38
C ARG A 167 10.14 -3.91 -11.78
N ILE A 168 9.90 -5.02 -12.49
CA ILE A 168 9.20 -5.01 -13.77
C ILE A 168 7.77 -4.48 -13.63
N PHE A 169 7.02 -4.93 -12.61
CA PHE A 169 5.68 -4.39 -12.36
C PHE A 169 5.70 -2.91 -12.01
N THR A 170 6.70 -2.44 -11.26
CA THR A 170 6.88 -1.00 -11.01
C THR A 170 7.13 -0.25 -12.30
N ILE A 171 7.97 -0.77 -13.20
CA ILE A 171 8.25 -0.16 -14.51
C ILE A 171 6.99 -0.06 -15.37
N LEU A 172 6.23 -1.15 -15.47
CA LEU A 172 5.01 -1.24 -16.27
C LEU A 172 3.88 -0.33 -15.77
N ARG A 173 3.90 0.11 -14.50
CA ARG A 173 2.85 0.96 -13.89
C ARG A 173 3.25 2.43 -13.79
N ASN A 174 4.52 2.75 -14.00
CA ASN A 174 5.03 4.09 -13.73
C ASN A 174 4.74 5.05 -14.90
N PRO A 175 3.98 6.14 -14.70
CA PRO A 175 3.66 7.12 -15.74
C PRO A 175 4.86 7.98 -16.17
N ILE A 176 6.03 7.88 -15.51
CA ILE A 176 7.24 8.58 -15.95
C ILE A 176 7.62 8.19 -17.38
N TYR A 177 7.40 6.94 -17.79
CA TYR A 177 7.81 6.46 -19.12
C TYR A 177 7.04 7.08 -20.29
N ILE A 178 5.86 7.66 -20.02
CA ILE A 178 5.03 8.41 -20.98
C ILE A 178 5.22 9.93 -20.88
N GLY A 179 6.26 10.39 -20.17
CA GLY A 179 6.52 11.82 -20.01
C GLY A 179 5.67 12.51 -18.94
N LYS A 180 5.04 11.76 -18.01
CA LYS A 180 4.21 12.34 -16.93
C LYS A 180 4.87 12.15 -15.57
N ILE A 181 4.78 13.15 -14.70
CA ILE A 181 5.32 13.13 -13.33
C ILE A 181 4.14 13.07 -12.36
N LYS A 182 4.22 12.18 -11.36
CA LYS A 182 3.24 12.14 -10.28
C LYS A 182 3.74 13.00 -9.12
N TYR A 183 2.99 14.03 -8.75
CA TYR A 183 3.28 14.87 -7.58
C TYR A 183 1.98 15.18 -6.85
N ASP A 184 1.97 15.01 -5.52
CA ASP A 184 0.79 15.27 -4.68
C ASP A 184 -0.51 14.60 -5.18
N GLY A 185 -0.40 13.33 -5.57
CA GLY A 185 -1.52 12.54 -6.12
C GLY A 185 -1.93 12.91 -7.56
N LYS A 186 -1.52 14.07 -8.08
CA LYS A 186 -1.82 14.54 -9.43
C LYS A 186 -0.79 14.07 -10.46
N LEU A 187 -1.25 13.86 -11.69
CA LEU A 187 -0.41 13.56 -12.84
C LEU A 187 -0.18 14.85 -13.63
N LEU A 188 1.08 15.26 -13.74
CA LEU A 188 1.51 16.48 -14.42
C LEU A 188 2.36 16.12 -15.63
N HIS A 189 2.43 16.99 -16.63
CA HIS A 189 3.31 16.80 -17.78
C HIS A 189 4.75 17.11 -17.37
N GLY A 190 5.68 16.19 -17.64
CA GLY A 190 7.10 16.35 -17.38
C GLY A 190 7.86 16.86 -18.60
N ASN A 191 8.94 17.62 -18.38
CA ASN A 191 9.79 18.14 -19.46
C ASN A 191 10.74 17.08 -20.04
N HIS A 192 10.74 15.87 -19.49
CA HIS A 192 11.62 14.80 -19.91
C HIS A 192 11.03 14.04 -21.09
N LYS A 193 11.91 13.55 -21.96
CA LYS A 193 11.50 12.77 -23.13
C LYS A 193 10.90 11.43 -22.70
N ALA A 194 9.75 11.09 -23.24
CA ALA A 194 9.13 9.77 -23.02
C ALA A 194 9.98 8.66 -23.67
N ILE A 195 10.10 7.53 -22.98
CA ILE A 195 10.75 6.31 -23.52
C ILE A 195 9.75 5.46 -24.31
N ILE A 196 8.47 5.50 -23.90
CA ILE A 196 7.37 4.70 -24.42
C ILE A 196 6.24 5.63 -24.87
N SER A 197 5.52 5.26 -25.93
CA SER A 197 4.33 5.98 -26.37
C SER A 197 3.16 5.80 -25.40
N GLN A 198 2.25 6.78 -25.36
CA GLN A 198 1.03 6.70 -24.56
C GLN A 198 0.20 5.45 -24.92
N GLU A 199 0.12 5.10 -26.21
CA GLU A 199 -0.60 3.94 -26.72
C GLU A 199 -0.03 2.61 -26.19
N LEU A 200 1.29 2.41 -26.26
CA LEU A 200 1.94 1.20 -25.74
C LEU A 200 1.74 1.06 -24.22
N PHE A 201 1.79 2.17 -23.50
CA PHE A 201 1.54 2.19 -22.06
C PHE A 201 0.09 1.78 -21.75
N ASP A 202 -0.88 2.33 -22.47
CA ASP A 202 -2.30 2.05 -22.25
C ASP A 202 -2.64 0.58 -22.60
N LEU A 203 -2.05 0.03 -23.65
CA LEU A 203 -2.16 -1.41 -23.97
C LEU A 203 -1.62 -2.29 -22.84
N ALA A 204 -0.46 -1.93 -22.27
CA ALA A 204 0.10 -2.65 -21.12
C ALA A 204 -0.82 -2.57 -19.89
N GLN A 205 -1.43 -1.41 -19.61
CA GLN A 205 -2.41 -1.28 -18.52
C GLN A 205 -3.67 -2.11 -18.77
N GLN A 206 -4.17 -2.17 -20.00
CA GLN A 206 -5.31 -3.02 -20.35
C GLN A 206 -5.01 -4.50 -20.14
N MET A 207 -3.83 -4.99 -20.54
CA MET A 207 -3.40 -6.36 -20.26
C MET A 207 -3.37 -6.64 -18.76
N HIS A 208 -2.95 -5.65 -17.96
CA HIS A 208 -2.94 -5.76 -16.51
C HIS A 208 -4.36 -5.87 -15.92
N LYS A 209 -5.31 -5.07 -16.41
CA LYS A 209 -6.74 -5.14 -16.04
C LYS A 209 -7.41 -6.45 -16.51
N LYS A 210 -7.02 -7.01 -17.66
CA LYS A 210 -7.53 -8.31 -18.14
C LYS A 210 -7.00 -9.49 -17.34
N CYS A 211 -5.84 -9.35 -16.68
CA CYS A 211 -5.28 -10.40 -15.83
C CYS A 211 -6.02 -10.63 -14.51
N PHE A 212 -7.17 -9.97 -14.27
CA PHE A 212 -7.93 -10.14 -13.03
C PHE A 212 -8.54 -11.55 -12.89
N LYS A 213 -8.10 -12.22 -11.81
CA LYS A 213 -8.49 -13.54 -11.29
C LYS A 213 -8.44 -14.67 -12.30
N LYS A 214 -7.22 -15.16 -12.62
CA LYS A 214 -7.05 -16.54 -13.09
C LYS A 214 -7.82 -17.46 -12.15
N ILE A 215 -8.88 -18.06 -12.66
CA ILE A 215 -9.59 -19.12 -11.95
C ILE A 215 -8.56 -20.23 -11.74
N ARG A 216 -8.13 -20.44 -10.49
CA ARG A 216 -7.32 -21.61 -10.16
C ARG A 216 -8.22 -22.83 -10.34
N LEU A 217 -8.15 -23.44 -11.52
CA LEU A 217 -8.82 -24.70 -11.82
C LEU A 217 -7.98 -25.81 -11.20
N ASN A 218 -8.51 -26.44 -10.16
CA ASN A 218 -7.88 -27.63 -9.62
C ASN A 218 -8.54 -28.83 -10.29
N LYS A 219 -7.75 -29.71 -10.90
CA LYS A 219 -8.24 -30.89 -11.64
C LYS A 219 -9.09 -31.81 -10.77
N SER A 220 -8.84 -31.79 -9.46
CA SER A 220 -9.36 -32.78 -8.51
C SER A 220 -10.32 -32.22 -7.46
N PHE A 221 -10.71 -30.95 -7.54
CA PHE A 221 -11.56 -30.31 -6.51
C PHE A 221 -12.59 -29.39 -7.17
N LEU A 222 -13.86 -29.77 -7.07
CA LEU A 222 -14.99 -29.09 -7.73
C LEU A 222 -15.45 -27.86 -6.93
N LEU A 223 -15.39 -27.95 -5.60
CA LEU A 223 -15.91 -26.95 -4.67
C LEU A 223 -14.84 -26.00 -4.14
N SER A 224 -13.68 -25.97 -4.80
CA SER A 224 -12.55 -25.11 -4.43
C SER A 224 -12.92 -23.63 -4.49
N GLY A 225 -12.95 -22.99 -3.32
CA GLY A 225 -13.31 -21.58 -3.13
C GLY A 225 -14.77 -21.33 -2.73
N LEU A 226 -15.61 -22.36 -2.65
CA LEU A 226 -17.02 -22.26 -2.26
C LEU A 226 -17.29 -22.69 -0.82
N ILE A 227 -16.52 -23.66 -0.31
CA ILE A 227 -16.76 -24.24 1.02
C ILE A 227 -16.18 -23.35 2.11
N ARG A 228 -17.00 -23.07 3.13
CA ARG A 228 -16.60 -22.46 4.40
C ARG A 228 -16.82 -23.44 5.55
N CYS A 229 -15.93 -23.42 6.53
CA CYS A 229 -16.08 -24.19 7.75
C CYS A 229 -17.16 -23.54 8.64
N LYS A 230 -18.10 -24.33 9.17
CA LYS A 230 -19.17 -23.84 10.05
C LYS A 230 -18.63 -23.22 11.34
N GLU A 231 -17.60 -23.84 11.94
CA GLU A 231 -17.08 -23.44 13.26
C GLU A 231 -16.31 -22.11 13.22
N CYS A 232 -15.43 -21.93 12.23
CA CYS A 232 -14.53 -20.78 12.18
C CYS A 232 -14.77 -19.85 10.98
N ASN A 233 -15.84 -20.10 10.22
CA ASN A 233 -16.25 -19.38 9.00
C ASN A 233 -15.14 -19.19 7.94
N SER A 234 -14.06 -19.96 8.06
CA SER A 234 -12.87 -19.82 7.22
C SER A 234 -13.02 -20.67 5.97
N TYR A 235 -12.46 -20.21 4.84
CA TYR A 235 -12.46 -20.98 3.61
C TYR A 235 -11.78 -22.34 3.78
N MET A 236 -12.26 -23.37 3.09
CA MET A 236 -11.57 -24.66 3.02
C MET A 236 -10.72 -24.75 1.74
N THR A 237 -9.41 -24.92 1.93
CA THR A 237 -8.42 -25.00 0.85
C THR A 237 -8.19 -26.46 0.45
N PRO A 238 -8.11 -26.78 -0.85
CA PRO A 238 -7.75 -28.12 -1.33
C PRO A 238 -6.38 -28.58 -0.82
N SER A 239 -6.30 -29.81 -0.33
CA SER A 239 -5.09 -30.46 0.16
C SER A 239 -5.08 -31.95 -0.22
N HIS A 240 -3.90 -32.57 -0.24
CA HIS A 240 -3.78 -33.98 -0.60
C HIS A 240 -2.70 -34.70 0.20
N THR A 241 -2.87 -36.00 0.39
CA THR A 241 -1.90 -36.90 1.02
C THR A 241 -1.66 -38.09 0.12
N ASN A 242 -0.41 -38.54 0.00
CA ASN A 242 -0.05 -39.69 -0.82
C ASN A 242 0.31 -40.87 0.10
N LYS A 243 -0.26 -42.05 -0.14
CA LYS A 243 0.12 -43.30 0.53
C LYS A 243 0.68 -44.27 -0.51
N LYS A 244 1.87 -44.81 -0.26
CA LYS A 244 2.46 -45.87 -1.10
C LYS A 244 1.99 -47.23 -0.58
N GLN A 245 1.50 -48.09 -1.48
CA GLN A 245 1.14 -49.47 -1.18
C GLN A 245 1.46 -50.33 -2.41
N ASN A 246 2.22 -51.42 -2.25
CA ASN A 246 2.63 -52.35 -3.31
C ASN A 246 3.17 -51.65 -4.56
N GLY A 247 4.13 -50.73 -4.41
CA GLY A 247 4.75 -49.98 -5.52
C GLY A 247 3.86 -48.92 -6.18
N LYS A 248 2.56 -48.87 -5.87
CA LYS A 248 1.62 -47.87 -6.41
C LYS A 248 1.37 -46.75 -5.39
N THR A 249 1.32 -45.51 -5.87
CA THR A 249 1.02 -44.32 -5.03
C THR A 249 -0.45 -43.98 -5.12
N LYS A 250 -1.21 -44.13 -4.03
CA LYS A 250 -2.61 -43.72 -3.93
C LYS A 250 -2.71 -42.33 -3.32
N ARG A 251 -3.36 -41.41 -4.04
CA ARG A 251 -3.58 -40.01 -3.61
C ARG A 251 -4.96 -39.84 -2.98
N TYR A 252 -5.00 -39.33 -1.75
CA TYR A 252 -6.20 -38.94 -1.04
C TYR A 252 -6.37 -37.43 -1.09
N LEU A 253 -7.60 -36.98 -1.31
CA LEU A 253 -7.95 -35.57 -1.53
C LEU A 253 -8.80 -35.08 -0.36
N TYR A 254 -8.47 -33.91 0.16
CA TYR A 254 -9.12 -33.31 1.33
C TYR A 254 -9.39 -31.82 1.11
N TYR A 255 -10.48 -31.31 1.67
CA TYR A 255 -10.67 -29.89 1.92
C TYR A 255 -10.19 -29.59 3.34
N ARG A 256 -9.12 -28.82 3.49
CA ARG A 256 -8.54 -28.45 4.79
C ARG A 256 -8.92 -27.02 5.16
N CYS A 257 -9.33 -26.79 6.40
CA CYS A 257 -9.65 -25.45 6.88
C CYS A 257 -8.43 -24.52 6.80
N THR A 258 -8.58 -23.35 6.16
CA THR A 258 -7.47 -22.40 5.96
C THR A 258 -6.92 -21.85 7.28
N SER A 259 -7.73 -21.77 8.32
CA SER A 259 -7.26 -21.31 9.63
C SER A 259 -6.31 -22.31 10.28
N THR A 260 -6.52 -23.62 10.08
CA THR A 260 -5.55 -24.66 10.49
C THR A 260 -4.27 -24.69 9.65
N LEU A 261 -4.24 -24.00 8.50
CA LEU A 261 -3.05 -23.85 7.66
C LEU A 261 -2.22 -22.63 8.07
N LYS A 262 -2.86 -21.56 8.54
CA LYS A 262 -2.20 -20.29 8.89
C LYS A 262 -1.83 -20.18 10.36
N LYS A 263 -2.63 -20.79 11.24
CA LYS A 263 -2.40 -20.87 12.68
C LYS A 263 -1.90 -22.28 12.99
N GLU A 264 -2.46 -22.91 14.01
CA GLU A 264 -2.13 -24.27 14.44
C GLU A 264 -3.23 -25.27 14.05
N TRP A 265 -2.88 -26.55 14.11
CA TRP A 265 -3.78 -27.65 13.73
C TRP A 265 -5.04 -27.71 14.60
N ASP A 266 -4.94 -27.33 15.88
CA ASP A 266 -6.02 -27.42 16.86
C ASP A 266 -6.92 -26.18 16.91
N TYR A 267 -6.65 -25.18 16.07
CA TYR A 267 -7.46 -23.96 16.01
C TYR A 267 -8.92 -24.21 15.56
N CYS A 268 -9.19 -25.31 14.86
CA CYS A 268 -10.53 -25.65 14.38
C CYS A 268 -10.74 -27.16 14.43
N SER A 269 -11.81 -27.61 15.10
CA SER A 269 -12.14 -29.02 15.32
C SER A 269 -12.45 -29.76 14.02
N THR A 270 -13.05 -29.07 13.03
CA THR A 270 -13.35 -29.64 11.71
C THR A 270 -12.09 -30.06 10.95
N LYS A 271 -10.93 -29.41 11.17
CA LYS A 271 -9.60 -29.69 10.58
C LYS A 271 -9.60 -29.90 9.06
N GLN A 272 -9.90 -31.12 8.62
CA GLN A 272 -9.99 -31.51 7.22
C GLN A 272 -11.13 -32.49 6.94
N VAL A 273 -11.74 -32.38 5.76
CA VAL A 273 -12.82 -33.26 5.30
C VAL A 273 -12.42 -33.93 3.99
N ASN A 274 -12.75 -35.21 3.81
CA ASN A 274 -12.48 -35.93 2.56
C ASN A 274 -13.24 -35.31 1.39
N ALA A 275 -12.53 -34.93 0.33
CA ALA A 275 -13.11 -34.21 -0.80
C ALA A 275 -14.14 -35.05 -1.56
N ASN A 276 -13.84 -36.33 -1.83
CA ASN A 276 -14.74 -37.20 -2.57
C ASN A 276 -16.05 -37.43 -1.80
N ARG A 277 -15.97 -37.66 -0.48
CA ARG A 277 -17.15 -37.87 0.37
C ARG A 277 -18.03 -36.62 0.41
N LEU A 278 -17.42 -35.45 0.58
CA LEU A 278 -18.15 -34.18 0.65
C LEU A 278 -18.79 -33.82 -0.69
N GLU A 279 -18.06 -33.97 -1.79
CA GLU A 279 -18.58 -33.70 -3.13
C GLU A 279 -19.75 -34.62 -3.46
N ASN A 280 -19.63 -35.93 -3.21
CA ASN A 280 -20.73 -36.87 -3.45
C ASN A 280 -21.96 -36.56 -2.59
N TYR A 281 -21.77 -36.19 -1.32
CA TYR A 281 -22.88 -35.79 -0.45
C TYR A 281 -23.61 -34.56 -0.97
N ILE A 282 -22.87 -33.55 -1.44
CA ILE A 282 -23.47 -32.34 -2.03
C ILE A 282 -24.21 -32.68 -3.32
N PHE A 283 -23.67 -33.56 -4.17
CA PHE A 283 -24.36 -33.97 -5.40
C PHE A 283 -25.66 -34.72 -5.11
N GLN A 284 -25.64 -35.67 -4.19
CA GLN A 284 -26.87 -36.39 -3.78
C GLN A 284 -27.94 -35.45 -3.23
N ASN A 285 -27.54 -34.43 -2.47
CA ASN A 285 -28.49 -33.44 -1.96
C ASN A 285 -29.00 -32.51 -3.06
N LEU A 286 -28.14 -32.09 -4.01
CA LEU A 286 -28.57 -31.29 -5.16
C LEU A 286 -29.56 -32.07 -6.04
N GLU A 287 -29.34 -33.38 -6.23
CA GLU A 287 -30.29 -34.27 -6.93
C GLU A 287 -31.64 -34.33 -6.22
N ARG A 288 -31.65 -34.51 -4.89
CA ARG A 288 -32.89 -34.50 -4.10
C ARG A 288 -33.62 -33.15 -4.18
N ILE A 289 -32.88 -32.05 -4.02
CA ILE A 289 -33.43 -30.70 -4.11
C ILE A 289 -34.02 -30.45 -5.49
N SER A 290 -33.37 -30.93 -6.56
CA SER A 290 -33.86 -30.78 -7.94
C SER A 290 -35.22 -31.44 -8.22
N LEU A 291 -35.65 -32.40 -7.37
CA LEU A 291 -36.92 -33.11 -7.53
C LEU A 291 -38.04 -32.46 -6.70
N ASP A 292 -37.69 -31.72 -5.65
CA ASP A 292 -38.66 -31.08 -4.77
C ASP A 292 -38.96 -29.64 -5.22
N LYS A 293 -40.06 -29.52 -5.97
CA LYS A 293 -40.54 -28.23 -6.49
C LYS A 293 -40.89 -27.24 -5.37
N GLN A 294 -41.54 -27.72 -4.31
CA GLN A 294 -41.98 -26.88 -3.19
C GLN A 294 -40.78 -26.30 -2.42
N TYR A 295 -39.75 -27.13 -2.20
CA TYR A 295 -38.54 -26.68 -1.55
C TYR A 295 -37.82 -25.60 -2.36
N ILE A 296 -37.71 -25.76 -3.68
CA ILE A 296 -37.04 -24.78 -4.54
C ILE A 296 -37.82 -23.47 -4.60
N ASP A 297 -39.14 -23.51 -4.69
CA ASP A 297 -39.99 -22.31 -4.65
C ASP A 297 -39.78 -21.55 -3.32
N SER A 298 -39.75 -22.25 -2.18
CA SER A 298 -39.48 -21.65 -0.88
C SER A 298 -38.06 -21.05 -0.75
N LEU A 299 -37.08 -21.66 -1.42
CA LEU A 299 -35.68 -21.25 -1.35
C LEU A 299 -35.42 -20.03 -2.24
N ILE A 300 -36.04 -19.99 -3.42
CA ILE A 300 -36.01 -18.83 -4.32
C ILE A 300 -36.75 -17.65 -3.71
N PHE A 301 -37.88 -17.91 -3.04
CA PHE A 301 -38.56 -16.91 -2.23
C PHE A 301 -37.61 -16.33 -1.18
N LYS A 302 -36.99 -17.17 -0.34
CA LYS A 302 -35.99 -16.70 0.64
C LYS A 302 -34.84 -15.92 -0.01
N LEU A 303 -34.30 -16.36 -1.15
CA LEU A 303 -33.18 -15.67 -1.82
C LEU A 303 -33.58 -14.31 -2.41
N ASN A 304 -34.79 -14.20 -2.98
CA ASN A 304 -35.30 -12.94 -3.51
C ASN A 304 -35.66 -11.94 -2.40
N PHE A 305 -36.09 -12.42 -1.23
CA PHE A 305 -36.60 -11.59 -0.12
C PHE A 305 -35.68 -11.49 1.11
N ASN A 306 -34.49 -12.13 1.13
CA ASN A 306 -33.49 -11.99 2.20
C ASN A 306 -32.72 -10.64 2.15
N LYS A 307 -33.43 -9.52 2.03
CA LYS A 307 -32.94 -8.25 2.59
C LYS A 307 -33.57 -8.13 3.98
N GLU A 308 -32.73 -7.92 4.98
CA GLU A 308 -32.93 -8.17 6.40
C GLU A 308 -34.14 -7.51 7.13
N ASP A 309 -35.17 -6.93 6.49
CA ASP A 309 -36.14 -6.11 7.24
C ASP A 309 -37.66 -6.36 7.10
N ASP A 310 -38.20 -7.18 6.20
CA ASP A 310 -39.68 -7.27 6.09
C ASP A 310 -40.20 -8.72 5.97
N LEU A 311 -40.39 -9.41 7.11
CA LEU A 311 -40.94 -10.78 7.12
C LEU A 311 -41.88 -11.05 8.31
N LEU A 312 -42.89 -10.20 8.47
CA LEU A 312 -44.14 -10.60 9.15
C LEU A 312 -45.28 -10.64 8.13
N GLY A 313 -45.68 -11.86 7.75
CA GLY A 313 -47.04 -12.12 7.28
C GLY A 313 -47.34 -12.22 5.78
N LEU A 314 -46.37 -12.46 4.90
CA LEU A 314 -46.66 -12.64 3.46
C LEU A 314 -46.68 -14.11 3.04
N GLU A 315 -47.85 -14.57 2.60
CA GLU A 315 -48.08 -15.87 1.95
C GLU A 315 -47.54 -15.87 0.50
N PRO A 316 -46.99 -16.99 -0.02
CA PRO A 316 -46.43 -17.10 -1.37
C PRO A 316 -47.39 -16.76 -2.52
N SER A 317 -48.70 -16.76 -2.26
CA SER A 317 -49.77 -16.62 -3.24
C SER A 317 -50.07 -15.17 -3.67
N GLN A 318 -49.45 -14.16 -3.03
CA GLN A 318 -49.80 -12.74 -3.24
C GLN A 318 -48.79 -11.89 -4.03
N LEU A 319 -47.81 -12.50 -4.71
CA LEU A 319 -46.73 -11.73 -5.36
C LEU A 319 -47.04 -11.30 -6.81
N SER A 320 -46.93 -9.99 -7.07
CA SER A 320 -46.88 -9.39 -8.40
C SER A 320 -45.54 -9.67 -9.10
N LEU A 321 -45.61 -9.95 -10.41
CA LEU A 321 -44.50 -10.42 -11.26
C LEU A 321 -43.34 -9.42 -11.47
N GLU A 322 -43.43 -8.20 -10.96
CA GLU A 322 -42.54 -7.10 -11.34
C GLU A 322 -41.20 -7.05 -10.59
N ASN A 323 -41.03 -7.78 -9.47
CA ASN A 323 -39.82 -7.73 -8.62
C ASN A 323 -39.05 -9.07 -8.50
N VAL A 324 -39.27 -10.02 -9.42
CA VAL A 324 -38.61 -11.34 -9.37
C VAL A 324 -37.24 -11.27 -10.07
N ILE A 325 -36.14 -11.30 -9.29
CA ILE A 325 -34.76 -11.30 -9.81
C ILE A 325 -34.39 -12.66 -10.43
N ILE A 326 -34.94 -13.76 -9.90
CA ILE A 326 -34.70 -15.13 -10.38
C ILE A 326 -36.05 -15.85 -10.46
N SER A 327 -36.46 -16.26 -11.67
CA SER A 327 -37.70 -17.02 -11.83
C SER A 327 -37.50 -18.51 -11.46
N PRO A 328 -38.45 -19.12 -10.73
CA PRO A 328 -38.33 -20.50 -10.28
C PRO A 328 -38.14 -21.52 -11.40
N GLU A 329 -38.85 -21.32 -12.51
CA GLU A 329 -38.81 -22.21 -13.66
C GLU A 329 -37.45 -22.20 -14.38
N ILE A 330 -36.83 -21.02 -14.53
CA ILE A 330 -35.50 -20.89 -15.16
C ILE A 330 -34.44 -21.52 -14.26
N PHE A 331 -34.51 -21.31 -12.95
CA PHE A 331 -33.58 -21.91 -12.00
C PHE A 331 -33.71 -23.43 -11.96
N MET A 332 -34.94 -23.96 -11.91
CA MET A 332 -35.23 -25.39 -12.00
C MET A 332 -34.63 -26.02 -13.25
N HIS A 333 -34.91 -25.43 -14.42
CA HIS A 333 -34.39 -25.93 -15.69
C HIS A 333 -32.85 -25.88 -15.74
N ALA A 334 -32.25 -24.79 -15.26
CA ALA A 334 -30.78 -24.64 -15.20
C ALA A 334 -30.13 -25.67 -14.26
N LEU A 335 -30.75 -25.95 -13.10
CA LEU A 335 -30.26 -26.91 -12.12
C LEU A 335 -30.38 -28.35 -12.62
N GLN A 336 -31.50 -28.71 -13.25
CA GLN A 336 -31.68 -30.01 -13.91
C GLN A 336 -30.68 -30.21 -15.05
N GLN A 337 -30.45 -29.19 -15.88
CA GLN A 337 -29.45 -29.22 -16.94
C GLN A 337 -28.02 -29.37 -16.37
N PHE A 338 -27.73 -28.71 -15.25
CA PHE A 338 -26.46 -28.83 -14.56
C PHE A 338 -26.20 -30.26 -14.08
N ILE A 339 -27.17 -30.87 -13.40
CA ILE A 339 -27.07 -32.26 -12.89
C ILE A 339 -26.91 -33.26 -14.03
N LYS A 340 -27.63 -33.11 -15.14
CA LYS A 340 -27.54 -34.02 -16.30
C LYS A 340 -26.16 -34.01 -16.97
N ILE A 341 -25.53 -32.84 -17.09
CA ILE A 341 -24.26 -32.67 -17.82
C ILE A 341 -23.04 -32.97 -16.94
N LEU A 342 -23.14 -32.74 -15.62
CA LEU A 342 -22.03 -32.89 -14.69
C LEU A 342 -21.35 -34.28 -14.67
N PRO A 343 -22.06 -35.43 -14.69
CA PRO A 343 -21.43 -36.76 -14.70
C PRO A 343 -20.79 -37.10 -16.05
N GLN A 344 -21.19 -36.44 -17.14
CA GLN A 344 -20.65 -36.67 -18.48
C GLN A 344 -19.25 -36.03 -18.66
N LYS A 345 -18.90 -35.03 -17.84
CA LYS A 345 -17.61 -34.32 -17.90
C LYS A 345 -16.57 -34.95 -16.96
N LYS A 346 -15.33 -35.13 -17.46
CA LYS A 346 -14.21 -35.70 -16.68
C LYS A 346 -13.08 -34.68 -16.48
N GLY A 347 -12.37 -34.79 -15.35
CA GLY A 347 -11.15 -34.02 -15.08
C GLY A 347 -11.35 -32.50 -15.05
N ILE A 348 -10.52 -31.77 -15.81
CA ILE A 348 -10.50 -30.29 -15.82
C ILE A 348 -11.78 -29.71 -16.42
N GLU A 349 -12.40 -30.39 -17.38
CA GLU A 349 -13.66 -29.94 -17.98
C GLU A 349 -14.80 -29.92 -16.97
N LYS A 350 -14.80 -30.89 -16.04
CA LYS A 350 -15.79 -30.95 -14.95
C LYS A 350 -15.65 -29.74 -14.02
N SER A 351 -14.43 -29.42 -13.58
CA SER A 351 -14.21 -28.26 -12.70
C SER A 351 -14.39 -26.92 -13.41
N LEU A 352 -14.12 -26.84 -14.72
CA LEU A 352 -14.40 -25.67 -15.56
C LEU A 352 -15.92 -25.44 -15.69
N TRP A 353 -16.70 -26.49 -15.94
CA TRP A 353 -18.15 -26.40 -16.07
C TRP A 353 -18.80 -25.90 -14.78
N VAL A 354 -18.44 -26.51 -13.63
CA VAL A 354 -18.93 -26.07 -12.31
C VAL A 354 -18.66 -24.58 -12.09
N LYS A 355 -17.41 -24.13 -12.31
CA LYS A 355 -17.05 -22.72 -12.07
C LYS A 355 -17.66 -21.73 -13.06
N LYS A 356 -17.97 -22.16 -14.28
CA LYS A 356 -18.71 -21.34 -15.26
C LYS A 356 -20.18 -21.22 -14.86
N PHE A 357 -20.78 -22.31 -14.39
CA PHE A 357 -22.17 -22.34 -13.95
C PHE A 357 -22.39 -21.46 -12.72
N THR A 358 -21.55 -21.60 -11.68
CA THR A 358 -21.62 -20.79 -10.45
C THR A 358 -21.28 -19.30 -10.61
N LYS A 359 -20.95 -18.86 -11.83
CA LYS A 359 -20.73 -17.45 -12.16
C LYS A 359 -21.86 -16.86 -12.99
N LYS A 360 -22.68 -17.71 -13.61
CA LYS A 360 -23.80 -17.34 -14.47
C LYS A 360 -25.12 -17.35 -13.70
N VAL A 361 -25.24 -18.27 -12.75
CA VAL A 361 -26.17 -18.21 -11.61
C VAL A 361 -25.52 -17.34 -10.55
#